data_AF-A0A2Z2NNP2-F1
#
_entry.id   AF-A0A2Z2NNP2-F1
#
_cell.length_a   1.000
_cell.length_b   1.000
_cell.length_c   1.000
_cell.angle_alpha   90.00
_cell.angle_beta   90.00
_cell.angle_gamma   90.00
#
_symmetry.space_group_name_H-M   'P 1'
#
loop_
_entity.id
_entity.type
_entity.pdbx_description
1 polymer ?
#
loop_
_entity_poly.entity_id
_entity_poly.type
_entity_poly.pdbx_seq_one_letter_code
_entity_poly.pdbx_strand_id
1 'polypeptide(L)'
;MKRVMIVGQPGSGKSTLAIRLGEATGLPVFHMDKIHYLPGWVERSATVKSAMTREIHAMEHWIFEGPWRTRPYQTSFIMRLHAV
;
A
#
# COMPACT_ATOMS: atom_id res chain seq x y z
N MET A 1 -7.56 0.10 15.70
CA MET A 1 -6.48 0.11 14.69
C MET A 1 -6.47 -1.21 13.91
N LYS A 2 -6.76 -1.16 12.60
CA LYS A 2 -6.56 -2.31 11.69
C LYS A 2 -5.81 -1.84 10.45
N ARG A 3 -4.49 -2.05 10.44
CA ARG A 3 -3.58 -1.61 9.38
C ARG A 3 -2.87 -2.83 8.80
N VAL A 4 -3.03 -3.08 7.51
CA VAL A 4 -2.48 -4.25 6.83
C VAL A 4 -1.61 -3.80 5.68
N MET A 5 -0.34 -4.24 5.64
CA MET A 5 0.57 -3.98 4.53
C MET A 5 0.84 -5.30 3.81
N ILE A 6 0.49 -5.34 2.52
CA ILE A 6 0.69 -6.49 1.65
C ILE A 6 1.94 -6.21 0.81
N VAL A 7 2.91 -7.12 0.91
CA VAL A 7 4.21 -7.02 0.23
C VAL A 7 4.51 -8.29 -0.54
N GLY A 8 5.21 -8.13 -1.65
CA GLY A 8 5.66 -9.25 -2.47
C GLY A 8 6.26 -8.79 -3.80
N GLN A 9 6.68 -9.74 -4.62
CA GLN A 9 7.27 -9.47 -5.92
C GLN A 9 6.21 -9.14 -6.98
N PRO A 10 6.54 -8.43 -8.07
CA PRO A 10 5.64 -8.30 -9.22
C PRO A 10 5.09 -9.67 -9.66
N GLY A 11 3.81 -9.75 -10.03
CA GLY A 11 3.16 -11.00 -10.42
C GLY A 11 2.65 -11.90 -9.28
N SER A 12 3.05 -11.71 -8.01
CA SER A 12 2.65 -12.58 -6.89
C SER A 12 1.20 -12.42 -6.38
N GLY A 13 0.30 -11.80 -7.15
CA GLY A 13 -1.13 -11.68 -6.79
C GLY A 13 -1.49 -10.68 -5.67
N LYS A 14 -0.55 -9.87 -5.17
CA LYS A 14 -0.78 -8.88 -4.08
C LYS A 14 -2.00 -7.98 -4.30
N SER A 15 -2.14 -7.38 -5.48
CA SER A 15 -3.24 -6.46 -5.76
C SER A 15 -4.58 -7.19 -5.76
N THR A 16 -4.62 -8.44 -6.24
CA THR A 16 -5.81 -9.31 -6.14
C THR A 16 -6.14 -9.62 -4.67
N LEU A 17 -5.14 -9.95 -3.85
CA LEU A 17 -5.33 -10.18 -2.42
C LEU A 17 -5.82 -8.92 -1.70
N ALA A 18 -5.25 -7.76 -2.00
CA ALA A 18 -5.62 -6.48 -1.41
C ALA A 18 -7.08 -6.12 -1.70
N ILE A 19 -7.53 -6.31 -2.94
CA ILE A 19 -8.92 -6.08 -3.36
C ILE A 19 -9.86 -7.02 -2.61
N ARG A 20 -9.60 -8.34 -2.64
CA ARG A 20 -10.45 -9.33 -1.95
C ARG A 20 -10.53 -9.09 -0.45
N LEU A 21 -9.41 -8.70 0.17
CA LEU A 21 -9.38 -8.38 1.58
C LEU A 21 -10.16 -7.09 1.88
N GLY A 22 -10.05 -6.08 1.01
CA GLY A 22 -10.85 -4.86 1.09
C GLY A 22 -12.36 -5.14 1.02
N GLU A 23 -12.78 -5.95 0.05
CA GLU A 23 -14.18 -6.39 -0.11
C GLU A 23 -14.67 -7.17 1.13
N ALA A 24 -13.87 -8.10 1.64
CA ALA A 24 -14.25 -8.93 2.78
C ALA A 24 -14.28 -8.18 4.12
N THR A 25 -13.49 -7.11 4.27
CA THR A 25 -13.32 -6.40 5.55
C THR A 25 -13.95 -5.02 5.57
N GLY A 26 -14.33 -4.47 4.41
CA GLY A 26 -14.77 -3.09 4.25
C GLY A 26 -13.64 -2.06 4.46
N LEU A 27 -12.37 -2.48 4.52
CA LEU A 27 -11.24 -1.58 4.71
C LEU A 27 -10.83 -0.89 3.41
N PRO A 28 -10.44 0.39 3.45
CA PRO A 28 -9.97 1.09 2.26
C PRO A 28 -8.62 0.51 1.78
N VAL A 29 -8.51 0.32 0.47
CA VAL A 29 -7.31 -0.25 -0.19
C VAL A 29 -6.54 0.84 -0.92
N PHE A 30 -5.25 0.92 -0.65
CA PHE A 30 -4.33 1.86 -1.28
C PHE A 30 -3.19 1.11 -1.97
N HIS A 31 -2.97 1.41 -3.24
CA HIS A 31 -1.88 0.83 -4.03
C HIS A 31 -0.73 1.83 -4.13
N MET A 32 0.48 1.38 -3.83
CA MET A 32 1.66 2.24 -3.79
C MET A 32 2.01 2.84 -5.16
N ASP A 33 1.76 2.12 -6.26
CA ASP A 33 1.98 2.63 -7.61
C ASP A 33 1.11 3.87 -7.89
N LYS A 34 -0.12 3.89 -7.36
CA LYS A 34 -1.02 5.06 -7.43
C LYS A 34 -0.56 6.23 -6.56
N ILE A 35 0.42 6.05 -5.69
CA ILE A 35 1.05 7.13 -4.91
C ILE A 35 2.32 7.60 -5.61
N HIS A 36 3.06 6.68 -6.20
CA HIS A 36 4.34 6.97 -6.85
C HIS A 36 4.18 7.60 -8.23
N TYR A 37 3.14 7.24 -8.98
CA TYR A 37 2.99 7.64 -10.38
C TYR A 37 1.67 8.38 -10.65
N LEU A 38 1.74 9.38 -11.52
CA LEU A 38 0.59 9.96 -12.20
C LEU A 38 0.18 9.06 -13.38
N PRO A 39 -1.01 9.30 -13.99
CA PRO A 39 -1.35 8.67 -15.27
C PRO A 39 -0.21 8.84 -16.28
N GLY A 40 0.04 7.78 -17.06
CA GLY A 40 1.17 7.74 -18.00
C GLY A 40 2.52 7.41 -17.35
N TRP A 41 2.53 6.85 -16.14
CA TRP A 41 3.76 6.43 -15.43
C TRP A 41 4.75 7.57 -15.14
N VAL A 42 4.26 8.81 -15.08
CA VAL A 42 5.08 9.97 -14.71
C VAL A 42 5.29 9.95 -13.21
N GLU A 43 6.55 9.88 -12.77
CA GLU A 43 6.88 9.83 -11.35
C GLU A 43 6.45 11.13 -10.62
N ARG A 44 5.77 10.99 -9.49
CA ARG A 44 5.43 12.11 -8.62
C ARG A 44 6.65 12.60 -7.85
N SER A 45 6.66 13.89 -7.56
CA SER A 45 7.69 14.50 -6.72
C SER A 45 7.72 13.84 -5.33
N ALA A 46 8.93 13.78 -4.75
CA ALA A 46 9.13 13.18 -3.43
C ALA A 46 8.27 13.83 -2.33
N THR A 47 8.08 15.14 -2.39
CA THR A 47 7.24 15.90 -1.45
C THR A 47 5.79 15.44 -1.49
N VAL A 48 5.21 15.30 -2.69
CA VAL A 48 3.81 14.84 -2.85
C VAL A 48 3.67 13.39 -2.42
N LYS A 49 4.59 12.51 -2.82
CA LYS A 49 4.61 11.11 -2.36
C LYS A 49 4.61 11.02 -0.83
N SER A 50 5.42 11.84 -0.17
CA SER A 50 5.54 11.87 1.29
C SER A 50 4.27 12.39 1.97
N ALA A 51 3.65 13.45 1.44
CA ALA A 51 2.40 13.98 1.97
C ALA A 51 1.27 12.94 1.91
N MET A 52 1.04 12.34 0.74
CA MET A 52 0.00 11.31 0.55
C MET A 52 0.22 10.09 1.45
N THR A 53 1.48 9.66 1.59
CA THR A 53 1.84 8.55 2.49
C THR A 53 1.49 8.87 3.94
N ARG A 54 1.80 10.10 4.40
CA ARG A 54 1.50 10.54 5.76
C ARG A 54 -0.01 10.60 6.03
N GLU A 55 -0.78 11.09 5.07
CA GLU A 55 -2.24 11.14 5.17
C GLU A 55 -2.83 9.74 5.34
N ILE A 56 -2.41 8.77 4.53
CA ILE A 56 -2.87 7.39 4.63
C ILE A 56 -2.39 6.74 5.93
N HIS A 57 -1.13 6.99 6.31
CA HIS A 57 -0.58 6.47 7.56
C HIS A 57 -1.32 6.99 8.80
N ALA A 58 -1.81 8.23 8.77
CA ALA A 58 -2.59 8.81 9.85
C ALA A 58 -3.95 8.15 10.04
N MET A 59 -4.50 7.48 9.01
CA MET A 59 -5.77 6.76 9.12
C MET A 59 -5.68 5.57 10.08
N GLU A 60 -6.75 5.29 10.81
CA GLU A 60 -6.80 4.17 11.76
C GLU A 60 -6.98 2.79 11.09
N HIS A 61 -7.47 2.79 9.85
CA HIS A 61 -7.96 1.63 9.12
C HIS A 61 -7.51 1.69 7.65
N TRP A 62 -6.68 0.75 7.20
CA TRP A 62 -6.27 0.66 5.80
C TRP A 62 -5.65 -0.69 5.44
N ILE A 63 -5.73 -1.01 4.14
CA ILE A 63 -4.91 -2.00 3.46
C ILE A 63 -4.01 -1.25 2.49
N PHE A 64 -2.71 -1.46 2.57
CA PHE A 64 -1.71 -0.82 1.72
C PHE A 64 -0.91 -1.90 1.01
N GLU A 65 -0.65 -1.74 -0.29
CA GLU A 65 -0.01 -2.79 -1.09
C GLU A 65 1.10 -2.24 -1.98
N GLY A 66 2.22 -2.99 -2.04
CA GLY A 66 3.22 -2.82 -3.09
C GLY A 66 4.55 -3.56 -2.84
N PRO A 67 5.58 -3.31 -3.66
CA PRO A 67 6.85 -4.04 -3.57
C PRO A 67 7.62 -3.82 -2.25
N TRP A 68 8.40 -4.84 -1.86
CA TRP A 68 9.19 -4.87 -0.62
C TRP A 68 10.17 -3.70 -0.43
N ARG A 69 10.68 -3.11 -1.51
CA ARG A 69 11.84 -2.20 -1.46
C ARG A 69 11.51 -0.73 -1.19
N THR A 70 10.30 -0.39 -0.79
CA THR A 70 9.93 1.01 -0.53
C THR A 70 10.18 1.41 0.92
N ARG A 71 11.30 2.13 1.10
CA ARG A 71 11.79 2.63 2.39
C ARG A 71 10.84 3.57 3.19
N PRO A 72 9.89 4.34 2.62
CA PRO A 72 9.08 5.24 3.45
C PRO A 72 7.96 4.56 4.25
N TYR A 73 7.73 3.24 4.10
CA TYR A 73 6.58 2.54 4.71
C TYR A 73 6.97 1.55 5.81
N GLN A 74 8.22 1.57 6.29
CA GLN A 74 8.69 0.76 7.41
C GLN A 74 8.14 1.32 8.73
N THR A 75 6.86 1.10 9.02
CA THR A 75 6.25 1.42 10.32
C THR A 75 5.88 0.15 11.08
N SER A 76 5.97 0.24 12.40
CA SER A 76 6.13 -0.83 13.40
C SER A 76 4.93 -1.76 13.63
N PHE A 77 3.87 -1.70 12.83
CA PHE A 77 2.72 -2.61 12.93
C PHE A 77 2.24 -2.99 11.53
N ILE A 78 2.89 -4.01 10.96
CA ILE A 78 2.54 -4.58 9.67
C ILE A 78 2.18 -6.05 9.90
N MET A 79 0.91 -6.39 9.75
CA MET A 79 0.50 -7.78 9.56
C MET A 79 1.03 -8.23 8.20
N ARG A 80 2.08 -9.06 8.20
CA ARG A 80 2.78 -9.54 7.00
C ARG A 80 2.05 -10.77 6.47
N LEU A 81 1.40 -10.63 5.32
CA LEU A 81 0.92 -11.76 4.54
C LEU A 81 1.87 -11.95 3.37
N HIS A 82 2.64 -13.04 3.41
CA HIS A 82 3.43 -13.48 2.26
C HIS A 82 2.50 -14.22 1.31
N ALA A 83 2.21 -13.62 0.16
CA ALA A 83 1.64 -14.37 -0.95
C ALA A 83 2.74 -15.29 -1.50
N VAL A 84 2.44 -16.59 -1.53
CA VAL A 84 3.30 -17.68 -2.02
C VAL A 84 3.75 -17.49 -3.46
#